data_AF-A0AAV3UHH7-F1
#
_entry.id   AF-A0AAV3UHH7-F1
#
_cell.length_a   1.000
_cell.length_b   1.000
_cell.length_c   1.000
_cell.angle_alpha   90.00
_cell.angle_beta   90.00
_cell.angle_gamma   90.00
#
_symmetry.space_group_name_H-M   'P 1'
#
loop_
_entity.id
_entity.type
_entity.pdbx_description
1 polymer ?
#
loop_
_entity_poly.entity_id
_entity_poly.type
_entity_poly.pdbx_seq_one_letter_code
_entity_poly.pdbx_strand_id
1 'polypeptide(L)' 'MSIDMMGTREADDNKTAETQCRNCGSFVTPQFTRVFGNNQNVVFGCFECMTATDVKRGSANDPEDAARARKEMQ' A
#
# COMPACT_ATOMS: atom_id res chain seq x y z
N MET A 1 31.56 31.13 -10.11
CA MET A 1 30.90 29.94 -10.68
C MET A 1 31.03 28.85 -9.63
N SER A 2 30.05 28.75 -8.74
CA SER A 2 30.00 27.73 -7.69
C SER A 2 28.67 27.05 -7.87
N ILE A 3 28.72 25.82 -8.37
CA ILE A 3 27.56 24.94 -8.54
C ILE A 3 27.39 24.19 -7.22
N ASP A 4 26.51 24.68 -6.37
CA ASP A 4 26.07 23.96 -5.18
C ASP A 4 25.19 22.77 -5.61
N MET A 5 25.83 21.64 -5.94
CA MET A 5 25.18 20.35 -6.13
C MET A 5 24.92 19.69 -4.77
N MET A 6 23.99 20.24 -4.00
CA MET A 6 23.36 19.53 -2.88
C MET A 6 21.93 19.23 -3.28
N GLY A 7 21.77 18.11 -4.00
CA GLY A 7 20.46 17.54 -4.30
C GLY A 7 19.79 17.11 -3.02
N THR A 8 18.96 17.99 -2.46
CA THR A 8 17.96 17.66 -1.45
C THR A 8 16.94 16.73 -2.11
N ARG A 9 17.20 15.42 -1.99
CA ARG A 9 16.23 14.36 -2.28
C ARG A 9 15.14 14.39 -1.20
N GLU A 10 14.32 15.44 -1.21
CA GLU A 10 13.19 15.62 -0.30
C GLU A 10 11.87 15.45 -1.05
N ALA A 11 11.75 14.34 -1.77
CA ALA A 11 10.60 14.04 -2.61
C ALA A 11 10.18 12.56 -2.51
N ASP A 12 10.20 11.96 -1.33
CA ASP A 12 9.73 10.56 -1.20
C ASP A 12 9.07 10.18 0.14
N ASP A 13 9.22 10.97 1.20
CA ASP A 13 8.67 10.59 2.53
C ASP A 13 7.12 10.51 2.53
N ASN A 14 6.45 11.40 1.81
CA ASN A 14 4.98 11.42 1.75
C ASN A 14 4.39 10.35 0.81
N LYS A 15 5.07 10.00 -0.29
CA LYS A 15 4.61 8.94 -1.22
C LYS A 15 4.89 7.53 -0.71
N THR A 16 5.85 7.37 0.19
CA THR A 16 6.22 6.06 0.75
C THR A 16 5.11 5.53 1.67
N ALA A 17 4.39 6.41 2.37
CA ALA A 17 3.26 6.03 3.21
C ALA A 17 2.07 5.48 2.40
N GLU A 18 1.86 5.98 1.18
CA GLU A 18 0.82 5.55 0.24
C GLU A 18 1.20 4.28 -0.56
N THR A 19 2.38 3.71 -0.32
CA THR A 19 2.92 2.56 -1.07
C THR A 19 3.26 1.38 -0.16
N GLN A 20 2.64 1.33 1.02
CA GLN A 20 2.79 0.21 1.95
C GLN A 20 1.44 -0.38 2.35
N CYS A 21 1.38 -1.72 2.40
CA CYS A 21 0.25 -2.44 2.94
C CYS A 21 0.21 -2.33 4.47
N ARG A 22 -0.89 -1.84 5.04
CA ARG A 22 -1.00 -1.60 6.51
C ARG A 22 -1.24 -2.86 7.35
N ASN A 23 -1.50 -4.02 6.73
CA ASN A 23 -1.71 -5.29 7.42
C ASN A 23 -0.44 -6.14 7.53
N CYS A 24 0.37 -6.20 6.46
CA CYS A 24 1.60 -6.99 6.44
C CYS A 24 2.89 -6.16 6.29
N GLY A 25 2.80 -4.87 5.98
CA GLY A 25 3.97 -4.00 5.76
C GLY A 25 4.65 -4.18 4.40
N SER A 26 4.12 -5.03 3.51
CA SER A 26 4.71 -5.24 2.19
C SER A 26 4.57 -4.00 1.30
N PHE A 27 5.52 -3.83 0.39
CA PHE A 27 5.52 -2.75 -0.58
C PHE A 27 4.43 -2.98 -1.64
N VAL A 28 3.69 -1.92 -1.96
CA VAL A 28 2.65 -1.89 -3.00
C VAL A 28 2.85 -0.66 -3.89
N THR A 29 2.43 -0.74 -5.15
CA THR A 29 2.61 0.39 -6.05
C THR A 29 1.57 1.49 -5.80
N PRO A 30 1.86 2.76 -6.15
CA PRO A 30 0.87 3.85 -6.02
C PRO A 30 -0.39 3.61 -6.87
N GLN A 31 -0.25 2.90 -7.99
CA GLN A 31 -1.40 2.52 -8.81
C GLN A 31 -2.26 1.46 -8.12
N PHE A 32 -1.62 0.56 -7.36
CA PHE A 32 -2.32 -0.45 -6.60
C PHE A 32 -3.21 0.18 -5.52
N THR A 33 -2.66 1.13 -4.74
CA THR A 33 -3.44 1.81 -3.69
C THR A 33 -4.56 2.68 -4.24
N ARG A 34 -4.42 3.19 -5.47
CA ARG A 34 -5.49 3.92 -6.15
C ARG A 34 -6.66 3.04 -6.60
N VAL A 35 -6.40 1.78 -6.93
CA VAL A 35 -7.43 0.85 -7.45
C VAL A 35 -8.05 0.02 -6.33
N PHE A 36 -7.24 -0.41 -5.36
CA PHE A 36 -7.63 -1.35 -4.32
C PHE A 36 -7.58 -0.75 -2.90
N GLY A 37 -7.09 0.47 -2.76
CA GLY A 37 -7.14 1.19 -1.49
C GLY A 37 -8.49 1.83 -1.23
N ASN A 38 -8.61 2.42 -0.04
CA ASN A 38 -9.78 3.18 0.36
C ASN A 38 -9.78 4.60 -0.24
N ASN A 39 -10.75 5.42 0.18
CA ASN A 39 -10.86 6.83 -0.25
C ASN A 39 -9.63 7.72 0.05
N GLN A 40 -8.67 7.21 0.83
CA GLN A 40 -7.43 7.90 1.21
C GLN A 40 -6.21 7.26 0.53
N ASN A 41 -6.39 6.40 -0.48
CA ASN A 41 -5.33 5.59 -1.10
C ASN A 41 -4.55 4.73 -0.08
N VAL A 42 -5.22 4.30 1.00
CA VAL A 42 -4.63 3.40 1.98
C VAL A 42 -5.10 1.98 1.68
N VAL A 43 -4.16 1.03 1.64
CA VAL A 43 -4.46 -0.37 1.44
C VAL A 43 -4.09 -1.20 2.67
N PHE A 44 -5.01 -2.07 3.05
CA PHE A 44 -4.86 -3.03 4.15
C PHE A 44 -4.63 -4.45 3.61
N GLY A 45 -4.88 -4.71 2.33
CA GLY A 45 -4.63 -6.01 1.70
C GLY A 45 -3.70 -5.95 0.51
N CYS A 46 -2.73 -6.86 0.41
CA CYS A 46 -1.91 -7.01 -0.79
C CYS A 46 -1.80 -8.48 -1.19
N PHE A 47 -1.28 -8.76 -2.39
CA PHE A 47 -1.16 -10.14 -2.89
C PHE A 47 -0.24 -11.04 -2.05
N GLU A 48 0.59 -10.47 -1.17
CA GLU A 48 1.43 -11.24 -0.24
C GLU A 48 0.67 -11.75 0.99
N CYS A 49 -0.42 -11.07 1.38
CA CYS A 49 -1.18 -11.40 2.59
C CYS A 49 -2.67 -11.69 2.32
N MET A 50 -3.11 -11.59 1.07
CA MET A 50 -4.48 -11.82 0.62
C MET A 50 -4.50 -12.46 -0.77
N THR A 51 -5.57 -13.21 -1.08
CA THR A 51 -5.73 -13.75 -2.44
C THR A 51 -6.10 -12.65 -3.43
N ALA A 52 -5.80 -12.88 -4.71
CA ALA A 52 -6.24 -11.98 -5.75
C ALA A 52 -7.77 -11.86 -5.85
N THR A 53 -8.51 -12.88 -5.40
CA THR A 53 -9.97 -12.86 -5.35
C THR A 53 -10.47 -11.88 -4.29
N ASP A 54 -9.89 -11.91 -3.09
CA ASP A 54 -10.30 -11.04 -1.98
C ASP A 54 -9.94 -9.58 -2.26
N VAL A 55 -8.76 -9.33 -2.83
CA VAL A 55 -8.35 -8.00 -3.28
C VAL A 55 -9.34 -7.45 -4.31
N LYS A 56 -9.73 -8.26 -5.31
CA LYS A 56 -10.73 -7.87 -6.33
C LYS A 56 -12.15 -7.71 -5.78
N ARG A 57 -12.51 -8.43 -4.72
CA ARG A 57 -13.78 -8.27 -4.01
C ARG A 57 -13.85 -6.97 -3.21
N GLY A 58 -12.73 -6.28 -3.04
CA GLY A 58 -12.63 -5.03 -2.29
C GLY A 58 -12.18 -5.22 -0.85
N SER A 59 -11.91 -6.45 -0.39
CA SER A 59 -11.50 -6.73 0.99
C SER A 59 -10.12 -6.12 1.34
N ALA A 60 -9.39 -5.59 0.36
CA ALA A 60 -8.10 -4.93 0.56
C ALA A 60 -8.20 -3.46 1.04
N ASN A 61 -9.36 -2.81 0.91
CA ASN A 61 -9.56 -1.43 1.33
C ASN A 61 -10.09 -1.28 2.76
N ASP A 62 -10.49 -2.40 3.37
CA ASP A 62 -11.03 -2.45 4.73
C ASP A 62 -10.09 -3.23 5.66
N PRO A 63 -9.74 -2.68 6.84
CA PRO A 63 -8.82 -3.33 7.76
C PRO A 63 -9.38 -4.62 8.38
N GLU A 64 -10.69 -4.71 8.63
CA GLU A 64 -11.31 -5.89 9.24
C GLU A 64 -11.39 -7.04 8.24
N ASP A 65 -11.79 -6.74 7.00
CA ASP A 65 -11.83 -7.73 5.93
C ASP A 65 -10.43 -8.21 5.56
N ALA A 66 -9.44 -7.32 5.49
CA ALA A 66 -8.06 -7.70 5.22
C ALA A 66 -7.45 -8.54 6.35
N ALA A 67 -7.80 -8.25 7.61
CA ALA A 67 -7.36 -9.05 8.75
C ALA A 67 -8.01 -10.43 8.76
N ARG A 68 -9.30 -10.54 8.36
CA ARG A 68 -10.01 -11.81 8.22
C ARG A 68 -9.41 -12.67 7.10
N ALA A 69 -9.23 -12.10 5.92
CA ALA A 69 -8.67 -12.80 4.76
C ALA A 69 -7.26 -13.36 5.05
N ARG A 70 -6.41 -12.60 5.75
CA ARG A 70 -5.08 -13.09 6.15
C ARG A 70 -5.16 -14.30 7.09
N LYS A 71 -6.10 -14.32 8.04
CA LYS A 71 -6.30 -15.45 8.97
C LYS A 71 -6.77 -16.72 8.25
N GLU A 72 -7.52 -16.57 7.16
CA GLU A 72 -8.01 -17.70 6.35
C GLU A 72 -6.92 -18.29 5.44
N MET A 73 -5.88 -17.53 5.12
CA MET A 73 -4.73 -17.97 4.32
C MET A 73 -3.57 -18.55 5.14
N GLN A 74 -3.71 -18.62 6.47
CA GLN A 74 -2.69 -19.12 7.40
C GLN A 74 -2.99 -20.57 7.83
#